data_AF-A0A9D8HA48-F1
#
_entry.id   AF-A0A9D8HA48-F1
#
_cell.length_a   1.000
_cell.length_b   1.000
_cell.length_c   1.000
_cell.angle_alpha   90.00
_cell.angle_beta   90.00
_cell.angle_gamma   90.00
#
_symmetry.space_group_name_H-M   'P 1'
#
loop_
_entity.id
_entity.type
_entity.pdbx_description
1 polymer ?
#
loop_
_entity_poly.entity_id
_entity_poly.type
_entity_poly.pdbx_seq_one_letter_code
_entity_poly.pdbx_strand_id
1 'polypeptide(L)'
;MPDVDATGLQAKVLTVSDGVVHGTRVDRSGEALEELLRAGGFEVVERRVVADGVESVAAALLEMTDGFAGLVASTGGTGFGPRDLTPEGTRTVLEREAPGLAEAMRAANPAPGRLSRALAGTRGSALVVNTPGSPAGAQECLGAILDVVPHALRLLADQPSEH
;
A
#
# COMPACT_ATOMS: atom_id res chain seq x y z
N MET A 1 -18.52 -15.73 -2.09
CA MET A 1 -18.14 -14.51 -1.33
C MET A 1 -16.66 -14.61 -1.09
N PRO A 2 -15.87 -13.55 -1.35
CA PRO A 2 -14.46 -13.54 -0.94
C PRO A 2 -14.38 -13.80 0.57
N ASP A 3 -13.32 -14.50 0.99
CA ASP A 3 -13.01 -14.65 2.41
C ASP A 3 -12.60 -13.28 2.95
N VAL A 4 -13.33 -12.80 3.96
CA VAL A 4 -13.16 -11.47 4.56
C VAL A 4 -12.36 -11.52 5.86
N ASP A 5 -12.05 -12.72 6.38
CA ASP A 5 -11.30 -12.84 7.62
C ASP A 5 -9.82 -12.55 7.36
N ALA A 6 -9.28 -11.51 7.98
CA ALA A 6 -7.86 -11.17 7.89
C ALA A 6 -7.03 -11.72 9.06
N THR A 7 -7.63 -12.48 9.97
CA THR A 7 -6.95 -12.99 11.17
C THR A 7 -5.74 -13.83 10.78
N GLY A 8 -4.56 -13.44 11.27
CA GLY A 8 -3.29 -14.10 10.97
C GLY A 8 -2.64 -13.65 9.66
N LEU A 9 -3.23 -12.71 8.92
CA LEU A 9 -2.59 -12.07 7.77
C LEU A 9 -1.72 -10.91 8.24
N GLN A 10 -0.54 -10.78 7.64
CA GLN A 10 0.42 -9.75 7.98
C GLN A 10 0.33 -8.56 7.03
N ALA A 11 0.62 -7.39 7.57
CA ALA A 11 0.72 -6.16 6.80
C ALA A 11 1.96 -5.35 7.18
N LYS A 12 2.45 -4.56 6.22
CA LYS A 12 3.50 -3.57 6.41
C LYS A 12 3.04 -2.22 5.90
N VAL A 13 3.48 -1.14 6.54
CA VAL A 13 3.13 0.23 6.16
C VAL A 13 4.39 1.00 5.74
N LEU A 14 4.32 1.63 4.57
CA LEU A 14 5.38 2.47 4.03
C LEU A 14 4.92 3.92 3.91
N THR A 15 5.47 4.82 4.71
CA THR A 15 5.26 6.26 4.54
C THR A 15 6.31 6.82 3.60
N VAL A 16 5.86 7.47 2.52
CA VAL A 16 6.72 8.20 1.58
C VAL A 16 6.56 9.69 1.85
N SER A 17 7.57 10.29 2.47
CA SER A 17 7.58 11.73 2.75
C SER A 17 8.96 12.25 3.12
N ASP A 18 9.47 13.19 2.33
CA ASP A 18 10.66 13.98 2.68
C ASP A 18 10.48 14.66 4.05
N GLY A 19 9.30 15.21 4.34
CA GLY A 19 9.04 15.91 5.59
C GLY A 19 9.14 15.02 6.83
N VAL A 20 8.67 13.78 6.75
CA VAL A 20 8.75 12.82 7.86
C VAL A 20 10.19 12.32 8.05
N VAL A 21 10.90 12.01 6.96
CA VAL A 21 12.32 11.62 7.03
C VAL A 21 13.18 12.71 7.71
N HIS A 22 12.93 13.97 7.40
CA HIS A 22 13.67 15.10 7.97
C HIS A 22 13.11 15.60 9.32
N GLY A 23 12.11 14.92 9.89
CA GLY A 23 11.51 15.27 11.18
C GLY A 23 10.72 16.58 11.19
N THR A 24 10.39 17.14 10.03
CA THR A 24 9.59 18.37 9.90
C THR A 24 8.09 18.12 9.92
N ARG A 25 7.67 16.86 9.80
CA ARG A 25 6.28 16.41 9.85
C ARG A 25 6.15 15.10 10.64
N VAL A 26 5.03 14.95 11.35
CA VAL A 26 4.67 13.70 12.04
C VAL A 26 3.97 12.74 11.08
N ASP A 27 4.29 11.44 11.18
CA ASP A 27 3.74 10.35 10.36
C ASP A 27 2.28 9.97 10.73
N ARG A 28 1.38 10.94 10.66
CA ARG A 28 -0.04 10.71 10.99
C ARG A 28 -0.74 9.77 10.01
N SER A 29 -0.27 9.72 8.77
CA SER A 29 -0.89 8.87 7.74
C SER A 29 -0.46 7.41 7.90
N GLY A 30 0.82 7.16 8.24
CA GLY A 30 1.28 5.81 8.58
C GLY A 30 0.61 5.26 9.83
N GLU A 31 0.43 6.11 10.87
CA GLU A 31 -0.36 5.76 12.07
C GLU A 31 -1.80 5.40 11.71
N ALA A 32 -2.47 6.22 10.91
CA ALA A 32 -3.86 6.00 10.51
C ALA A 32 -4.06 4.70 9.68
N LEU A 33 -3.09 4.36 8.84
CA LEU A 33 -3.10 3.08 8.10
C LEU A 33 -2.90 1.89 9.04
N GLU A 34 -1.94 1.97 9.97
CA GLU A 34 -1.71 0.93 10.97
C GLU A 34 -2.94 0.67 11.82
N GLU A 35 -3.61 1.72 12.31
CA GLU A 35 -4.86 1.61 13.06
C GLU A 35 -5.97 0.94 12.25
N LEU A 36 -6.15 1.34 10.99
CA LEU A 36 -7.15 0.76 10.10
C LEU A 36 -6.88 -0.73 9.83
N LEU A 37 -5.62 -1.08 9.57
CA LEU A 37 -5.21 -2.47 9.30
C LEU A 37 -5.43 -3.37 10.53
N ARG A 38 -5.04 -2.90 11.72
CA ARG A 38 -5.28 -3.63 12.97
C ARG A 38 -6.77 -3.79 13.25
N ALA A 39 -7.57 -2.75 13.02
CA ALA A 39 -9.03 -2.83 13.15
C ALA A 39 -9.65 -3.82 12.15
N GLY A 40 -9.02 -3.99 10.98
CA GLY A 40 -9.38 -4.98 9.97
C GLY A 40 -8.88 -6.41 10.25
N GLY A 41 -8.16 -6.65 11.36
CA GLY A 41 -7.67 -7.98 11.75
C GLY A 41 -6.26 -8.33 11.29
N PHE A 42 -5.56 -7.41 10.60
CA PHE A 42 -4.18 -7.61 10.18
C PHE A 42 -3.18 -7.44 11.33
N GLU A 43 -2.12 -8.24 11.30
CA GLU A 43 -0.93 -8.01 12.13
C GLU A 43 0.02 -7.06 11.39
N VAL A 44 0.14 -5.82 11.87
CA VAL A 44 1.11 -4.86 11.30
C VAL A 44 2.51 -5.17 11.85
N VAL A 45 3.35 -5.81 11.04
CA VAL A 45 4.67 -6.33 11.43
C VAL A 45 5.82 -5.35 11.17
N GLU A 46 5.60 -4.36 10.31
CA GLU A 46 6.63 -3.36 9.97
C GLU A 46 6.01 -2.00 9.63
N ARG A 47 6.63 -0.93 10.13
CA ARG A 47 6.43 0.45 9.68
C ARG A 47 7.75 1.03 9.23
N ARG A 48 7.76 1.64 8.05
CA ARG A 48 8.96 2.24 7.47
C ARG A 48 8.63 3.61 6.89
N VAL A 49 9.59 4.52 6.97
CA VAL A 49 9.51 5.84 6.34
C VAL A 49 10.65 5.97 5.34
N VAL A 50 10.36 6.49 4.15
CA VAL A 50 11.36 6.81 3.11
C VAL A 50 11.12 8.18 2.48
N ALA A 51 12.16 8.70 1.86
CA ALA A 51 12.10 9.96 1.12
C ALA A 51 11.33 9.79 -0.20
N ASP A 52 10.81 10.90 -0.72
CA ASP A 52 10.14 10.93 -2.01
C ASP A 52 11.15 10.64 -3.14
N GLY A 53 10.78 9.78 -4.09
CA GLY A 53 11.64 9.40 -5.22
C GLY A 53 11.32 8.03 -5.79
N VAL A 54 11.70 7.80 -7.05
CA VAL A 54 11.49 6.52 -7.72
C VAL A 54 12.34 5.44 -7.06
N GLU A 55 13.63 5.72 -6.89
CA GLU A 55 14.62 4.78 -6.39
C GLU A 55 14.41 4.44 -4.92
N SER A 56 14.10 5.45 -4.08
CA SER A 56 13.82 5.26 -2.66
C SER A 56 12.60 4.39 -2.41
N VAL A 57 11.50 4.65 -3.14
CA VAL A 57 10.27 3.86 -3.06
C VAL A 57 10.50 2.45 -3.60
N ALA A 58 11.16 2.30 -4.75
CA ALA A 58 11.42 1.00 -5.34
C ALA A 58 12.28 0.13 -4.42
N ALA A 59 13.39 0.65 -3.89
CA ALA A 59 14.26 -0.08 -2.97
C ALA A 59 13.52 -0.52 -1.71
N ALA A 60 12.71 0.37 -1.12
CA ALA A 60 11.93 0.04 0.07
C ALA A 60 10.89 -1.05 -0.21
N LEU A 61 10.16 -0.96 -1.33
CA LEU A 61 9.18 -1.97 -1.68
C LEU A 61 9.84 -3.32 -2.00
N LEU A 62 11.00 -3.33 -2.66
CA LEU A 62 11.78 -4.56 -2.88
C LEU A 62 12.12 -5.24 -1.55
N GLU A 63 12.69 -4.50 -0.59
CA GLU A 63 13.06 -5.02 0.73
C GLU A 63 11.85 -5.44 1.56
N MET A 64 10.76 -4.67 1.51
CA MET A 64 9.56 -4.96 2.31
C MET A 64 8.78 -6.17 1.79
N THR A 65 8.88 -6.48 0.49
CA THR A 65 8.23 -7.63 -0.15
C THR A 65 9.10 -8.87 -0.24
N ASP A 66 10.42 -8.75 -0.01
CA ASP A 66 11.33 -9.90 -0.05
C ASP A 66 11.00 -10.92 1.05
N GLY A 67 10.78 -12.17 0.64
CA GLY A 67 10.36 -13.26 1.55
C GLY A 67 9.05 -13.01 2.30
N PHE A 68 8.24 -12.03 1.90
CA PHE A 68 7.04 -11.61 2.63
C PHE A 68 5.75 -12.04 1.91
N ALA A 69 4.83 -12.62 2.67
CA ALA A 69 3.48 -12.96 2.22
C ALA A 69 2.46 -12.13 3.01
N GLY A 70 1.87 -11.11 2.37
CA GLY A 70 0.98 -10.19 3.05
C GLY A 70 0.74 -8.89 2.28
N LEU A 71 0.15 -7.92 2.97
CA LEU A 71 -0.15 -6.60 2.39
C LEU A 71 0.99 -5.61 2.66
N VAL A 72 1.42 -4.85 1.66
CA VAL A 72 2.26 -3.66 1.82
C VAL A 72 1.45 -2.44 1.38
N ALA A 73 1.03 -1.62 2.34
CA ALA A 73 0.29 -0.39 2.07
C ALA A 73 1.21 0.82 2.19
N SER A 74 1.34 1.61 1.12
CA SER A 74 2.09 2.87 1.18
C SER A 74 1.17 4.09 1.30
N THR A 75 1.68 5.19 1.84
CA THR A 75 0.99 6.49 1.90
C THR A 75 1.93 7.62 1.46
N GLY A 76 1.43 8.51 0.60
CA GLY A 76 2.18 9.67 0.11
C GLY A 76 2.74 9.53 -1.30
N GLY A 77 3.07 10.66 -1.93
CA GLY A 77 3.74 10.72 -3.23
C GLY A 77 2.92 10.24 -4.43
N THR A 78 1.58 10.25 -4.37
CA THR A 78 0.68 9.73 -5.43
C THR A 78 -0.04 10.80 -6.25
N GLY A 79 0.24 12.08 -6.01
CA GLY A 79 -0.35 13.21 -6.73
C GLY A 79 0.40 13.58 -8.01
N PHE A 80 0.30 14.86 -8.38
CA PHE A 80 0.95 15.47 -9.54
C PHE A 80 2.09 16.43 -9.18
N GLY A 81 2.49 16.46 -7.90
CA GLY A 81 3.68 17.20 -7.48
C GLY A 81 4.93 16.65 -8.18
N PRO A 82 5.96 17.49 -8.42
CA PRO A 82 7.19 17.05 -9.11
C PRO A 82 7.96 15.97 -8.35
N ARG A 83 7.66 15.78 -7.06
CA ARG A 83 8.24 14.75 -6.19
C ARG A 83 7.30 13.57 -5.96
N ASP A 84 6.06 13.62 -6.45
CA ASP A 84 5.05 12.56 -6.27
C ASP A 84 5.35 11.37 -7.20
N LEU A 85 6.36 10.61 -6.84
CA LEU A 85 6.96 9.53 -7.65
C LEU A 85 6.73 8.13 -7.07
N THR A 86 5.83 8.00 -6.09
CA THR A 86 5.46 6.70 -5.50
C THR A 86 4.90 5.73 -6.54
N PRO A 87 4.00 6.13 -7.47
CA PRO A 87 3.51 5.25 -8.53
C PRO A 87 4.62 4.76 -9.45
N GLU A 88 5.56 5.61 -9.84
CA GLU A 88 6.70 5.25 -10.68
C GLU A 88 7.61 4.25 -9.98
N GLY A 89 7.98 4.51 -8.72
CA GLY A 89 8.77 3.58 -7.92
C GLY A 89 8.04 2.27 -7.62
N THR A 90 6.71 2.30 -7.50
CA THR A 90 5.89 1.08 -7.33
C THR A 90 5.86 0.26 -8.62
N ARG A 91 5.66 0.92 -9.77
CA ARG A 91 5.57 0.26 -11.08
C ARG A 91 6.82 -0.53 -11.45
N THR A 92 8.00 -0.10 -11.03
CA THR A 92 9.26 -0.84 -11.30
C THR A 92 9.39 -2.12 -10.47
N VAL A 93 8.59 -2.27 -9.41
CA VAL A 93 8.66 -3.38 -8.46
C VAL A 93 7.56 -4.42 -8.68
N LEU A 94 6.38 -3.99 -9.13
CA LEU A 94 5.25 -4.88 -9.39
C LEU A 94 5.54 -5.88 -10.52
N GLU A 95 5.19 -7.14 -10.29
CA GLU A 95 5.22 -8.20 -11.31
C GLU A 95 3.90 -8.24 -12.10
N ARG A 96 2.79 -7.90 -11.44
CA ARG A 96 1.46 -7.80 -12.06
C ARG A 96 0.66 -6.67 -11.45
N GLU A 97 0.12 -5.78 -12.28
CA GLU A 97 -0.79 -4.72 -11.82
C GLU A 97 -2.19 -5.28 -11.52
N ALA A 98 -2.85 -4.72 -10.53
CA ALA A 98 -4.24 -4.99 -10.13
C ALA A 98 -5.09 -3.72 -10.29
N PRO A 99 -5.35 -3.27 -11.54
CA PRO A 99 -5.97 -1.96 -11.79
C PRO A 99 -7.36 -1.81 -11.15
N GLY A 100 -8.14 -2.89 -11.06
CA GLY A 100 -9.47 -2.87 -10.44
C GLY A 100 -9.46 -2.44 -8.96
N LEU A 101 -8.40 -2.78 -8.21
CA LEU A 101 -8.24 -2.30 -6.82
C LEU A 101 -8.00 -0.80 -6.82
N ALA A 102 -7.07 -0.31 -7.66
CA ALA A 102 -6.78 1.11 -7.76
C ALA A 102 -8.01 1.92 -8.24
N GLU A 103 -8.84 1.37 -9.12
CA GLU A 103 -10.10 1.96 -9.55
C GLU A 103 -11.12 2.08 -8.41
N ALA A 104 -11.32 1.01 -7.62
CA ALA A 104 -12.19 1.02 -6.46
C ALA A 104 -11.75 2.07 -5.42
N MET A 105 -10.45 2.14 -5.15
CA MET A 105 -9.87 3.14 -4.24
C MET A 105 -10.10 4.58 -4.72
N ARG A 106 -9.99 4.84 -6.03
CA ARG A 106 -10.28 6.16 -6.63
C ARG A 106 -11.76 6.51 -6.55
N ALA A 107 -12.64 5.54 -6.76
CA ALA A 107 -14.08 5.73 -6.70
C ALA A 107 -14.57 6.08 -5.28
N ALA A 108 -13.91 5.56 -4.25
CA ALA A 108 -14.23 5.84 -2.85
C ALA A 108 -13.90 7.28 -2.41
N ASN A 109 -13.07 8.00 -3.16
CA ASN A 109 -12.69 9.38 -2.87
C ASN A 109 -12.93 10.30 -4.09
N PRO A 110 -14.18 10.68 -4.40
CA PRO A 110 -14.53 11.18 -5.74
C PRO A 110 -13.87 12.49 -6.18
N ALA A 111 -13.50 13.39 -5.26
CA ALA A 111 -12.86 14.65 -5.63
C ALA A 111 -11.31 14.50 -5.65
N PRO A 112 -10.63 14.26 -4.52
CA PRO A 112 -9.18 13.96 -4.49
C PRO A 112 -8.76 12.73 -5.30
N GLY A 113 -9.53 11.65 -5.27
CA GLY A 113 -9.18 10.36 -5.88
C GLY A 113 -9.11 10.41 -7.40
N ARG A 114 -9.83 11.32 -8.06
CA ARG A 114 -9.71 11.55 -9.52
C ARG A 114 -8.34 12.08 -9.94
N LEU A 115 -7.58 12.66 -9.01
CA LEU A 115 -6.22 13.13 -9.24
C LEU A 115 -5.17 12.11 -8.78
N SER A 116 -5.58 11.02 -8.15
CA SER A 116 -4.64 10.01 -7.65
C SER A 116 -4.07 9.18 -8.79
N ARG A 117 -2.75 9.03 -8.79
CA ARG A 117 -2.01 8.14 -9.68
C ARG A 117 -1.61 6.83 -8.99
N ALA A 118 -2.20 6.55 -7.82
CA ALA A 118 -1.94 5.35 -7.04
C ALA A 118 -2.07 4.06 -7.85
N LEU A 119 -1.15 3.12 -7.62
CA LEU A 119 -1.17 1.78 -8.18
C LEU A 119 -1.47 0.74 -7.09
N ALA A 120 -1.93 -0.41 -7.55
CA ALA A 120 -2.04 -1.63 -6.77
C ALA A 120 -1.57 -2.80 -7.63
N GLY A 121 -0.97 -3.83 -7.03
CA GLY A 121 -0.48 -4.99 -7.75
C GLY A 121 0.29 -5.94 -6.87
N THR A 122 0.84 -7.00 -7.47
CA THR A 122 1.49 -8.09 -6.74
C THR A 122 2.97 -8.16 -7.04
N ARG A 123 3.73 -8.62 -6.05
CA ARG A 123 5.12 -9.03 -6.17
C ARG A 123 5.38 -10.24 -5.28
N GLY A 124 5.80 -11.36 -5.86
CA GLY A 124 5.86 -12.63 -5.15
C GLY A 124 4.52 -12.93 -4.49
N SER A 125 4.54 -13.25 -3.19
CA SER A 125 3.33 -13.50 -2.39
C SER A 125 2.77 -12.26 -1.71
N ALA A 126 3.25 -11.06 -2.04
CA ALA A 126 2.79 -9.80 -1.45
C ALA A 126 1.85 -9.02 -2.38
N LEU A 127 0.83 -8.39 -1.80
CA LEU A 127 0.02 -7.37 -2.45
C LEU A 127 0.53 -5.98 -2.04
N VAL A 128 0.87 -5.13 -3.00
CA VAL A 128 1.30 -3.75 -2.79
C VAL A 128 0.19 -2.79 -3.20
N VAL A 129 -0.11 -1.81 -2.36
CA VAL A 129 -1.17 -0.81 -2.59
C VAL A 129 -0.67 0.58 -2.22
N ASN A 130 -0.81 1.56 -3.12
CA ASN A 130 -0.50 2.96 -2.81
C ASN A 130 -1.75 3.72 -2.37
N THR A 131 -1.63 4.54 -1.33
CA THR A 131 -2.70 5.40 -0.82
C THR A 131 -2.28 6.88 -0.81
N PRO A 132 -3.25 7.83 -0.75
CA PRO A 132 -2.95 9.25 -0.62
C PRO A 132 -2.15 9.60 0.64
N GLY A 133 -1.51 10.77 0.65
CA GLY A 133 -0.71 11.24 1.79
C GLY A 133 -1.50 11.91 2.93
N SER A 134 -2.81 12.11 2.78
CA SER A 134 -3.68 12.60 3.87
C SER A 134 -4.19 11.42 4.70
N PRO A 135 -4.25 11.51 6.05
CA PRO A 135 -4.72 10.39 6.87
C PRO A 135 -6.11 9.90 6.49
N ALA A 136 -7.06 10.82 6.31
CA ALA A 136 -8.43 10.49 5.90
C ALA A 136 -8.48 9.84 4.52
N GLY A 137 -7.76 10.39 3.53
CA GLY A 137 -7.71 9.82 2.19
C GLY A 137 -7.04 8.45 2.15
N ALA A 138 -6.02 8.24 2.98
CA ALA A 138 -5.36 6.94 3.12
C ALA A 138 -6.33 5.88 3.66
N GLN A 139 -7.06 6.21 4.73
CA GLN A 139 -8.03 5.31 5.36
C GLN A 139 -9.22 5.02 4.45
N GLU A 140 -9.80 6.04 3.81
CA GLU A 140 -10.92 5.88 2.87
C GLU A 140 -10.53 5.00 1.67
N CYS A 141 -9.38 5.28 1.06
CA CYS A 141 -8.92 4.51 -0.10
C CYS A 141 -8.61 3.06 0.28
N LEU A 142 -7.82 2.81 1.33
CA LEU A 142 -7.52 1.43 1.72
C LEU A 142 -8.78 0.69 2.17
N GLY A 143 -9.62 1.33 2.99
CA GLY A 143 -10.87 0.75 3.49
C GLY A 143 -11.83 0.30 2.38
N ALA A 144 -11.81 0.97 1.22
CA ALA A 144 -12.63 0.62 0.07
C ALA A 144 -12.30 -0.73 -0.59
N ILE A 145 -11.15 -1.33 -0.26
CA ILE A 145 -10.72 -2.62 -0.81
C ILE A 145 -10.43 -3.67 0.27
N LEU A 146 -10.47 -3.32 1.56
CA LEU A 146 -10.08 -4.23 2.63
C LEU A 146 -10.96 -5.48 2.72
N ASP A 147 -12.19 -5.43 2.22
CA ASP A 147 -13.11 -6.56 2.17
C ASP A 147 -12.66 -7.66 1.19
N VAL A 148 -11.86 -7.33 0.18
CA VAL A 148 -11.37 -8.29 -0.83
C VAL A 148 -9.90 -8.66 -0.67
N VAL A 149 -9.12 -7.87 0.07
CA VAL A 149 -7.68 -8.12 0.27
C VAL A 149 -7.39 -9.49 0.90
N PRO A 150 -8.09 -9.96 1.95
CA PRO A 150 -7.78 -11.25 2.56
C PRO A 150 -7.94 -12.43 1.59
N HIS A 151 -8.90 -12.35 0.66
CA HIS A 151 -9.04 -13.34 -0.40
C HIS A 151 -7.86 -13.30 -1.38
N ALA A 152 -7.45 -12.10 -1.81
CA ALA A 152 -6.31 -11.93 -2.71
C ALA A 152 -5.00 -12.47 -2.11
N LEU A 153 -4.76 -12.24 -0.82
CA LEU A 153 -3.56 -12.72 -0.13
C LEU A 153 -3.53 -14.26 -0.02
N ARG A 154 -4.67 -14.90 0.25
CA ARG A 154 -4.76 -16.37 0.26
C ARG A 154 -4.49 -16.96 -1.13
N LEU A 155 -5.03 -16.35 -2.18
CA LEU A 155 -4.73 -16.77 -3.57
C LEU A 155 -3.25 -16.64 -3.93
N LEU A 156 -2.52 -15.68 -3.34
CA LEU A 156 -1.08 -15.53 -3.53
C LEU A 156 -0.27 -16.54 -2.70
N ALA A 157 -0.77 -16.94 -1.53
CA ALA A 157 -0.16 -17.96 -0.68
C ALA A 157 -0.37 -19.38 -1.20
N ASP A 158 -1.52 -19.65 -1.84
CA ASP A 158 -1.87 -20.97 -2.40
C ASP A 158 -1.22 -21.25 -3.76
N GLN A 159 -0.47 -20.31 -4.33
CA GLN A 159 0.32 -20.58 -5.52
C GLN A 159 1.50 -21.48 -5.12
N PRO A 160 1.61 -22.71 -5.64
CA PRO A 160 2.77 -23.53 -5.40
C PRO A 160 3.99 -22.75 -5.88
N SER A 161 4.98 -22.60 -5.00
CA SER A 161 6.31 -22.11 -5.40
C SER A 161 6.80 -23.00 -6.53
N GLU A 162 6.73 -22.52 -7.77
CA GLU A 162 7.31 -23.24 -8.90
C GLU A 162 8.82 -23.40 -8.66
N HIS A 163 9.29 -24.60 -8.97
CA HIS A 163 10.64 -25.12 -8.70
C HIS A 163 11.73 -24.39 -9.47
#